data_AF-A0A182WKI9-F1
#
_entry.id   AF-A0A182WKI9-F1
#
_cell.length_a   1.000
_cell.length_b   1.000
_cell.length_c   1.000
_cell.angle_alpha   90.00
_cell.angle_beta   90.00
_cell.angle_gamma   90.00
#
_symmetry.space_group_name_H-M   'P 1'
#
loop_
_entity.id
_entity.type
_entity.pdbx_description
1 polymer ?
#
loop_
_entity_poly.entity_id
_entity_poly.type
_entity_poly.pdbx_seq_one_letter_code
_entity_poly.pdbx_strand_id
1 'polypeptide(L)' 'MLGAVSPDSFDTLHSYSNTFQMPFVTPWFPEKVLTPSSGFLDFAISMRPDYYQAIIDTVRYYGWDRIIYMYDSHDGK' A
#
# COMPACT_ATOMS: atom_id res chain seq x y z
N MET A 1 15.49 6.42 -4.40
CA MET A 1 15.04 6.34 -5.81
C MET A 1 13.54 6.70 -5.84
N LEU A 2 13.11 7.49 -6.83
CA LEU A 2 11.70 7.91 -7.00
C LEU A 2 11.17 7.31 -8.29
N GLY A 3 9.99 6.69 -8.26
CA GLY A 3 9.39 6.07 -9.45
C GLY A 3 7.96 5.59 -9.23
N ALA A 4 7.23 5.37 -10.33
CA ALA A 4 5.94 4.69 -10.32
C ALA A 4 6.17 3.20 -10.60
N VAL A 5 5.51 2.32 -9.85
CA VAL A 5 5.69 0.87 -9.94
C VAL A 5 4.35 0.21 -10.22
N SER A 6 4.36 -0.81 -11.06
CA SER A 6 3.22 -1.71 -11.17
C SER A 6 3.18 -2.65 -9.96
N PRO A 7 1.99 -3.13 -9.54
CA PRO A 7 1.86 -4.11 -8.46
C PRO A 7 2.72 -5.35 -8.70
N ASP A 8 2.79 -5.84 -9.95
CA ASP A 8 3.57 -7.04 -10.30
C ASP A 8 5.10 -6.86 -10.12
N SER A 9 5.59 -5.63 -10.22
CA SER A 9 7.03 -5.33 -10.08
C SER A 9 7.42 -4.97 -8.65
N PHE A 10 6.44 -4.82 -7.77
CA PHE A 10 6.62 -4.29 -6.42
C PHE A 10 7.52 -5.20 -5.57
N ASP A 11 7.21 -6.50 -5.51
CA ASP A 11 7.96 -7.47 -4.70
C ASP A 11 9.45 -7.52 -5.06
N THR A 12 9.74 -7.38 -6.35
CA THR A 12 11.12 -7.39 -6.86
C THR A 12 11.86 -6.13 -6.40
N LEU A 13 11.24 -4.96 -6.54
CA LEU A 13 11.83 -3.69 -6.10
C LEU A 13 11.96 -3.61 -4.58
N HIS A 14 10.97 -4.10 -3.83
CA HIS A 14 11.01 -4.20 -2.37
C HIS A 14 12.19 -5.07 -1.91
N SER A 15 12.35 -6.25 -2.52
CA SER A 15 13.47 -7.16 -2.22
C SER A 15 14.83 -6.52 -2.51
N TYR A 16 14.98 -5.83 -3.65
CA TYR A 16 16.22 -5.12 -3.99
C TYR A 16 16.49 -3.93 -3.05
N SER A 17 15.48 -3.12 -2.76
CA SER A 17 15.60 -1.99 -1.83
C SER A 17 16.05 -2.43 -0.44
N ASN A 18 15.49 -3.53 0.06
CA ASN A 18 15.88 -4.08 1.36
C ASN A 18 17.27 -4.72 1.34
N THR A 19 17.65 -5.40 0.26
CA THR A 19 18.98 -6.02 0.11
C THR A 19 20.10 -4.98 0.03
N PHE A 20 19.89 -3.92 -0.75
CA PHE A 20 20.89 -2.87 -0.98
C PHE A 20 20.76 -1.68 -0.02
N GLN A 21 19.82 -1.73 0.94
CA GLN A 21 19.52 -0.64 1.87
C GLN A 21 19.26 0.70 1.16
N MET A 22 18.62 0.64 -0.02
CA MET A 22 18.35 1.79 -0.86
C MET A 22 16.89 2.23 -0.70
N PRO A 23 16.62 3.41 -0.12
CA PRO A 23 15.26 3.84 0.08
C PRO A 23 14.57 4.10 -1.27
N PHE A 24 13.42 3.47 -1.44
CA PHE A 24 12.55 3.66 -2.60
C PHE A 24 11.24 4.30 -2.14
N VAL A 25 10.92 5.44 -2.76
CA VAL A 25 9.74 6.23 -2.42
C VAL A 25 8.83 6.22 -3.64
N THR A 26 7.57 5.80 -3.45
CA THR A 26 6.58 5.82 -4.53
C THR A 26 5.22 6.31 -4.02
N PRO A 27 4.51 7.10 -4.85
CA PRO A 27 3.16 7.59 -4.52
C PRO A 27 2.08 6.51 -4.58
N TRP A 28 2.35 5.34 -5.18
CA TRP A 28 1.38 4.27 -5.38
C TRP A 28 1.92 2.96 -4.81
N PHE A 29 1.30 2.47 -3.74
CA PHE A 29 1.60 1.19 -3.09
C PHE A 29 0.32 0.35 -2.96
N PRO A 30 0.43 -0.99 -3.02
CA PRO A 30 -0.55 -1.86 -2.39
C PRO A 30 -0.46 -1.70 -0.86
N GLU A 31 -1.62 -1.63 -0.23
CA GLU A 31 -1.82 -1.32 1.20
C GLU A 31 -1.09 -2.27 2.17
N LYS A 32 -0.84 -3.51 1.74
CA LYS A 32 -0.22 -4.54 2.59
C LYS A 32 1.19 -4.85 2.12
N VAL A 33 2.12 -3.92 2.36
CA VAL A 33 3.52 -4.30 2.42
C VAL A 33 3.67 -5.18 3.65
N LEU A 34 3.87 -6.49 3.43
CA LEU A 34 4.17 -7.42 4.50
C LEU A 34 5.36 -6.86 5.28
N THR A 35 5.11 -6.40 6.51
CA THR A 35 6.19 -5.99 7.40
C THR A 35 7.13 -7.19 7.50
N PRO A 36 8.43 -7.00 7.21
CA PRO A 36 9.36 -8.12 7.22
C PRO A 36 9.29 -8.78 8.61
N SER A 37 8.97 -10.07 8.62
CA SER A 37 8.86 -10.91 9.82
C SER A 37 10.15 -10.99 10.66
N SER A 38 11.22 -10.36 10.18
CA SER A 38 12.54 -10.29 10.77
C SER A 38 12.80 -9.02 11.60
N GLY A 39 11.86 -8.06 11.68
CA GLY A 39 12.03 -6.85 12.49
C GLY A 39 13.08 -5.85 11.97
N PHE A 40 13.48 -5.97 10.70
CA PHE A 40 14.37 -5.02 10.04
C PHE A 40 13.61 -3.79 9.51
N LEU A 41 14.32 -2.66 9.40
CA LEU A 41 13.83 -1.42 8.78
C LEU A 41 13.40 -1.69 7.34
N ASP A 42 12.16 -1.37 6.99
CA ASP A 42 11.68 -1.42 5.61
C ASP A 42 12.15 -0.17 4.87
N PHE A 43 12.86 -0.36 3.76
CA PHE A 43 13.38 0.73 2.93
C PHE A 43 12.39 1.18 1.84
N ALA A 44 11.20 0.58 1.77
CA ALA A 44 10.12 1.03 0.91
C ALA A 44 9.18 1.99 1.66
N ILE A 45 9.10 3.24 1.21
CA ILE A 45 8.28 4.28 1.84
C ILE A 45 7.09 4.63 0.92
N SER A 46 5.88 4.35 1.40
CA SER A 46 4.64 4.81 0.77
C SER A 46 4.32 6.23 1.16
N MET A 47 4.01 7.06 0.15
CA MET A 47 3.47 8.41 0.37
C MET A 47 1.93 8.44 0.39
N ARG A 48 1.26 7.32 0.07
CA ARG A 48 -0.21 7.24 0.07
C ARG A 48 -0.70 6.99 1.50
N PRO A 49 -1.55 7.86 2.07
CA PRO A 49 -2.14 7.62 3.38
C PRO A 49 -3.12 6.44 3.34
N ASP A 50 -3.28 5.79 4.48
CA ASP A 50 -4.35 4.82 4.71
C ASP A 50 -5.71 5.51 4.56
N TYR A 51 -6.50 5.04 3.60
CA TYR A 51 -7.82 5.60 3.28
C TYR A 51 -8.98 4.73 3.79
N TYR A 52 -8.70 3.56 4.38
CA TYR A 52 -9.71 2.60 4.82
C TYR A 52 -10.53 3.17 5.98
N GLN A 53 -9.85 3.83 6.91
CA GLN A 53 -10.52 4.56 8.00
C GLN A 53 -11.42 5.67 7.46
N ALA A 54 -10.94 6.44 6.48
CA ALA A 54 -11.74 7.52 5.89
C ALA A 54 -13.00 6.99 5.19
N ILE A 55 -12.91 5.87 4.48
CA ILE A 55 -14.08 5.23 3.86
C ILE A 55 -15.08 4.80 4.94
N ILE A 56 -14.63 4.12 5.99
CA ILE A 56 -15.50 3.65 7.09
C ILE A 56 -16.18 4.82 7.78
N ASP A 57 -15.44 5.89 8.07
CA ASP A 57 -15.98 7.09 8.70
C ASP A 57 -17.01 7.77 7.82
N THR A 58 -16.82 7.76 6.49
CA THR A 58 -17.80 8.29 5.54
C THR A 58 -19.11 7.49 5.57
N VAL A 59 -19.03 6.15 5.58
CA VAL A 59 -20.21 5.27 5.68
C VAL A 59 -20.96 5.52 6.99
N ARG A 60 -20.24 5.68 8.10
CA ARG A 60 -20.82 5.98 9.43
C ARG A 60 -21.43 7.37 9.49
N TYR A 61 -20.75 8.37 8.93
CA TYR A 61 -21.20 9.76 8.92
C TYR A 61 -22.53 9.93 8.17
N TYR A 62 -22.69 9.25 7.04
CA TYR A 62 -23.93 9.29 6.27
C TYR A 62 -24.99 8.28 6.71
N GLY A 63 -24.69 7.42 7.70
CA GLY A 63 -25.64 6.43 8.22
C GLY A 63 -26.10 5.42 7.17
N TRP A 64 -25.21 4.99 6.27
CA TRP A 64 -25.57 4.04 5.23
C TRP A 64 -25.72 2.62 5.78
N ASP A 65 -26.97 2.13 5.87
CA ASP A 65 -27.27 0.76 6.31
C ASP A 65 -27.04 -0.31 5.23
N ARG A 66 -27.02 0.10 3.95
CA ARG A 66 -26.79 -0.78 2.79
C ARG A 66 -25.93 -0.08 1.76
N ILE A 67 -24.84 -0.73 1.35
CA ILE A 67 -23.90 -0.22 0.36
C ILE A 67 -23.59 -1.30 -0.69
N ILE A 68 -23.30 -0.87 -1.91
CA ILE A 68 -22.71 -1.73 -2.94
C ILE A 68 -21.24 -1.34 -3.03
N TYR A 69 -20.34 -2.27 -2.72
CA TYR A 69 -18.90 -2.05 -2.79
C TYR A 69 -18.35 -2.74 -4.03
N MET A 70 -17.86 -1.95 -4.98
CA MET A 70 -17.13 -2.43 -6.17
C MET A 70 -15.65 -2.20 -5.96
N TYR A 71 -14.84 -3.24 -6.11
CA TYR A 71 -13.40 -3.20 -5.95
C TYR A 71 -12.70 -3.79 -7.18
N ASP A 72 -11.49 -3.34 -7.47
CA ASP A 72 -10.63 -3.90 -8.50
C ASP A 72 -9.63 -4.87 -7.85
N SER A 73 -9.54 -6.09 -8.38
CA SER A 73 -8.55 -7.08 -7.93
C SER A 73 -7.10 -6.69 -8.23
N HIS A 74 -6.86 -5.71 -9.10
CA HIS A 74 -5.52 -5.19 -9.38
C HIS A 74 -5.02 -4.22 -8.32
N ASP A 75 -5.91 -3.64 -7.50
CA ASP A 75 -5.57 -2.65 -6.47
C ASP A 75 -5.17 -3.32 -5.14
N GLY A 76 -5.31 -4.65 -5.04
CA GLY A 76 -5.08 -5.42 -3.82
C GLY A 76 -4.51 -6.82 -4.08
N LYS A 77 -3.18 -6.88 -4.24
CA LYS A 77 -2.35 -8.03 -3.85
C LYS A 77 -1.20 -7.54 -3.02
#